data_AF-A0A7U3UXH6-F1
#
_entry.id   AF-A0A7U3UXH6-F1
#
_cell.length_a   1.000
_cell.length_b   1.000
_cell.length_c   1.000
_cell.angle_alpha   90.00
_cell.angle_beta   90.00
_cell.angle_gamma   90.00
#
_symmetry.space_group_name_H-M   'P 1'
#
loop_
_entity.id
_entity.type
_entity.pdbx_description
1 polymer ?
#
loop_
_entity_poly.entity_id
_entity_poly.type
_entity_poly.pdbx_seq_one_letter_code
_entity_poly.pdbx_strand_id
1 'polypeptide(L)'
;MMPNPGDLARRARTTLTARPVQQDGTPGPRRTPLAANQPFRRRYEHAVRLSRLEPRARLVALTVAAHADYQTGAIPASASVGVDALSRACGLTAMATRVHLHALCADGWMQRTEIGRGTRVQITLTLPAWYQDTP
;
A
#
# COMPACT_ATOMS: atom_id res chain seq x y z
N MET A 1 -3.54 28.89 -68.11
CA MET A 1 -4.26 27.72 -67.55
C MET A 1 -3.90 27.65 -66.07
N MET A 2 -4.89 27.83 -65.20
CA MET A 2 -4.72 27.95 -63.74
C MET A 2 -4.63 26.55 -63.11
N PRO A 3 -3.71 26.27 -62.15
CA PRO A 3 -3.74 25.01 -61.42
C PRO A 3 -4.96 24.92 -60.49
N ASN A 4 -5.55 23.72 -60.48
CA ASN A 4 -6.75 23.30 -59.78
C ASN A 4 -6.51 23.21 -58.25
N PRO A 5 -7.42 23.70 -57.38
CA PRO A 5 -7.27 23.65 -55.91
C PRO A 5 -7.28 22.25 -55.26
N GLY A 6 -7.37 21.17 -56.04
CA GLY A 6 -7.36 19.79 -55.52
C GLY A 6 -5.99 19.22 -55.16
N ASP A 7 -4.88 19.89 -55.50
CA ASP A 7 -3.53 19.30 -55.43
C ASP A 7 -2.78 19.50 -54.09
N LEU A 8 -3.44 20.04 -53.05
CA LEU A 8 -2.81 20.26 -51.74
C LEU A 8 -3.13 19.18 -50.67
N ALA A 9 -4.00 18.21 -50.96
CA ALA A 9 -4.41 17.20 -49.98
C ALA A 9 -3.63 15.87 -50.05
N ARG A 10 -2.48 15.85 -50.74
CA ARG A 10 -1.75 14.61 -51.03
C ARG A 10 -0.28 14.65 -50.63
N ARG A 11 0.03 15.06 -49.39
CA ARG A 11 1.34 14.81 -48.79
C ARG A 11 1.21 14.27 -47.37
N ALA A 12 1.89 13.14 -47.15
CA ALA A 12 2.22 12.51 -45.88
C ALA A 12 1.09 11.80 -45.11
N ARG A 13 0.50 10.77 -45.72
CA ARG A 13 0.08 9.58 -44.97
C ARG A 13 1.10 8.47 -45.24
N THR A 14 2.31 8.65 -44.71
CA THR A 14 3.22 7.53 -44.55
C THR A 14 2.69 6.75 -43.36
N THR A 15 2.07 5.62 -43.68
CA THR A 15 1.77 4.54 -42.74
C THR A 15 3.03 4.25 -41.94
N LEU A 16 3.05 4.77 -40.71
CA LEU A 16 3.89 4.24 -39.66
C LEU A 16 3.45 2.79 -39.52
N THR A 17 4.16 1.88 -40.16
CA THR A 17 4.08 0.46 -39.85
C THR A 17 4.25 0.39 -38.35
N ALA A 18 3.17 0.05 -37.64
CA ALA A 18 3.19 -0.14 -36.21
C ALA A 18 4.21 -1.23 -35.95
N ARG A 19 5.41 -0.81 -35.60
CA ARG A 19 6.45 -1.66 -35.04
C ARG A 19 5.75 -2.35 -33.87
N PRO A 20 5.68 -3.70 -33.81
CA PRO A 20 5.25 -4.32 -32.58
C PRO A 20 6.13 -3.72 -31.50
N VAL A 21 5.49 -3.12 -30.48
CA VAL A 21 6.19 -2.63 -29.31
C VAL A 21 6.87 -3.88 -28.75
N GLN A 22 8.14 -4.06 -29.09
CA GLN A 22 9.03 -4.91 -28.35
C GLN A 22 9.10 -4.22 -27.00
N GLN A 23 8.26 -4.71 -26.09
CA GLN A 23 8.36 -4.41 -24.69
C GLN A 23 9.73 -4.97 -24.29
N ASP A 24 10.75 -4.13 -24.38
CA ASP A 24 12.02 -4.33 -23.69
C ASP A 24 11.69 -4.41 -22.20
N GLY A 25 11.37 -5.62 -21.76
CA GLY A 25 12.17 -6.43 -20.84
C GLY A 25 12.78 -5.76 -19.61
N THR A 26 12.37 -4.55 -19.25
CA THR A 26 12.63 -4.00 -17.93
C THR A 26 11.65 -4.73 -17.04
N PRO A 27 12.09 -5.62 -16.13
CA PRO A 27 11.20 -6.09 -15.09
C PRO A 27 10.88 -4.84 -14.27
N GLY A 28 9.73 -4.21 -14.54
CA GLY A 28 9.04 -3.43 -13.52
C GLY A 28 9.03 -4.30 -12.27
N PRO A 29 9.31 -3.73 -11.08
CA PRO A 29 9.72 -4.47 -9.90
C PRO A 29 8.84 -5.71 -9.77
N ARG A 30 9.42 -6.89 -10.04
CA ARG A 30 8.72 -8.15 -9.85
C ARG A 30 8.26 -8.08 -8.40
N ARG A 31 6.95 -8.02 -8.19
CA ARG A 31 6.33 -8.10 -6.88
C ARG A 31 6.55 -9.52 -6.41
N THR A 32 7.78 -9.84 -6.00
CA THR A 32 8.12 -11.17 -5.54
C THR A 32 7.33 -11.36 -4.26
N PRO A 33 6.37 -12.30 -4.23
CA PRO A 33 5.67 -12.57 -3.01
C PRO A 33 6.69 -12.99 -1.95
N LEU A 34 6.54 -12.39 -0.78
CA LEU A 34 7.40 -12.74 0.33
C LEU A 34 7.02 -14.15 0.77
N ALA A 35 7.98 -15.08 0.74
CA ALA A 35 7.73 -16.50 1.03
C ALA A 35 6.86 -16.66 2.29
N ALA A 36 5.90 -17.60 2.25
CA ALA A 36 4.91 -17.78 3.33
C ALA A 36 5.55 -18.02 4.72
N ASN A 37 6.79 -18.55 4.73
CA ASN A 37 7.58 -18.78 5.94
C ASN A 37 8.30 -17.53 6.48
N GLN A 38 8.06 -16.34 5.91
CA GLN A 38 8.62 -15.11 6.46
C GLN A 38 7.79 -14.57 7.63
N PRO A 39 8.46 -13.91 8.60
CA PRO A 39 7.82 -13.30 9.75
C PRO A 39 6.69 -12.36 9.35
N PHE A 40 5.58 -12.38 10.09
CA PHE A 40 4.36 -11.65 9.75
C PHE A 40 4.64 -10.16 9.53
N ARG A 41 5.46 -9.53 10.38
CA ARG A 41 5.75 -8.10 10.25
C ARG A 41 6.40 -7.76 8.91
N ARG A 42 7.31 -8.58 8.40
CA ARG A 42 7.92 -8.35 7.07
C ARG A 42 6.90 -8.49 5.96
N ARG A 43 6.04 -9.50 6.04
CA ARG A 43 4.94 -9.70 5.08
C ARG A 43 4.03 -8.48 5.06
N TYR A 44 3.68 -7.97 6.24
CA TYR A 44 2.87 -6.76 6.41
C TYR A 44 3.54 -5.51 5.83
N GLU A 45 4.78 -5.22 6.22
CA GLU A 45 5.53 -4.07 5.70
C GLU A 45 5.64 -4.10 4.18
N HIS A 46 5.87 -5.28 3.59
CA HIS A 46 5.92 -5.47 2.15
C HIS A 46 4.54 -5.23 1.49
N ALA A 47 3.48 -5.81 2.04
CA ALA A 47 2.11 -5.59 1.57
C ALA A 47 1.72 -4.10 1.59
N VAL A 48 2.03 -3.40 2.68
CA VAL A 48 1.76 -1.96 2.85
C VAL A 48 2.53 -1.13 1.83
N ARG A 49 3.79 -1.47 1.53
CA ARG A 49 4.57 -0.78 0.48
C ARG A 49 4.00 -0.99 -0.92
N LEU A 50 3.43 -2.15 -1.21
CA LEU A 50 2.81 -2.46 -2.51
C LEU A 50 1.38 -1.95 -2.63
N SER A 51 0.75 -1.60 -1.51
CA SER A 51 -0.63 -1.13 -1.47
C SER A 51 -0.82 0.25 -2.12
N ARG A 52 -2.06 0.52 -2.51
CA ARG A 52 -2.51 1.85 -2.97
C ARG A 52 -2.93 2.78 -1.83
N LEU A 53 -2.52 2.49 -0.58
CA LEU A 53 -2.78 3.35 0.56
C LEU A 53 -2.27 4.77 0.28
N GLU A 54 -3.03 5.75 0.76
CA GLU A 54 -2.60 7.14 0.79
C GLU A 54 -1.28 7.28 1.58
N PRO A 55 -0.35 8.16 1.17
CA PRO A 55 0.99 8.19 1.75
C PRO A 55 1.04 8.33 3.27
N ARG A 56 0.15 9.12 3.88
CA ARG A 56 0.10 9.28 5.34
C ARG A 56 -0.50 8.05 6.01
N ALA A 57 -1.53 7.43 5.44
CA ALA A 57 -2.04 6.14 5.92
C ALA A 57 -0.95 5.05 5.87
N ARG A 58 -0.15 5.01 4.80
CA ARG A 58 0.99 4.10 4.69
C ARG A 58 2.04 4.35 5.76
N LEU A 59 2.39 5.61 6.02
CA LEU A 59 3.32 5.98 7.08
C LEU A 59 2.81 5.51 8.45
N VAL A 60 1.54 5.80 8.77
CA VAL A 60 0.92 5.36 10.02
C VAL A 60 0.95 3.83 10.14
N ALA A 61 0.62 3.10 9.07
CA ALA A 61 0.66 1.64 9.06
C ALA A 61 2.06 1.08 9.36
N LEU A 62 3.11 1.63 8.73
CA LEU A 62 4.48 1.20 8.95
C LEU A 62 4.99 1.58 10.36
N THR A 63 4.60 2.74 10.87
CA THR A 63 4.93 3.16 12.23
C THR A 63 4.28 2.24 13.26
N VAL A 64 2.99 1.90 13.09
CA VAL A 64 2.31 0.93 13.96
C VAL A 64 2.98 -0.44 13.88
N ALA A 65 3.40 -0.87 12.69
CA ALA A 65 4.07 -2.15 12.51
C ALA A 65 5.39 -2.24 13.30
N ALA A 66 6.12 -1.14 13.48
CA ALA A 66 7.35 -1.13 14.28
C ALA A 66 7.13 -1.56 15.75
N HIS A 67 5.89 -1.45 16.26
CA HIS A 67 5.51 -1.85 17.61
C HIS A 67 4.89 -3.25 17.69
N ALA A 68 4.66 -3.89 16.54
CA ALA A 68 4.11 -5.24 16.48
C ALA A 68 5.19 -6.30 16.68
N ASP A 69 4.79 -7.39 17.31
CA ASP A 69 5.61 -8.59 17.41
C ASP A 69 6.00 -9.07 16.01
N TYR A 70 7.27 -9.42 15.87
CA TYR A 70 7.86 -9.70 14.57
C TYR A 70 7.25 -10.95 13.90
N GLN A 71 6.91 -11.97 14.70
CA GLN A 71 6.41 -13.25 14.21
C GLN A 71 4.90 -13.24 14.01
N THR A 72 4.16 -12.66 14.94
CA THR A 72 2.69 -12.77 15.01
C THR A 72 1.96 -11.54 14.49
N GLY A 73 2.61 -10.37 14.43
CA GLY A 73 1.96 -9.11 14.09
C GLY A 73 1.02 -8.57 15.17
N ALA A 74 0.99 -9.19 16.36
CA ALA A 74 0.21 -8.70 17.49
C ALA A 74 0.96 -7.56 18.21
N ILE A 75 0.24 -6.52 18.60
CA ILE A 75 0.74 -5.47 19.47
C ILE A 75 0.15 -5.75 20.86
N PRO A 76 0.95 -6.26 21.82
CA PRO A 76 0.45 -6.53 23.15
C PRO A 76 0.01 -5.22 23.80
N ALA A 77 -0.99 -5.27 24.68
CA ALA A 77 -1.53 -4.06 25.31
C ALA A 77 -0.47 -3.24 26.07
N SER A 78 0.58 -3.88 26.59
CA SER A 78 1.74 -3.24 27.22
C SER A 78 2.66 -2.49 26.25
N ALA A 79 2.67 -2.87 24.97
CA ALA A 79 3.42 -2.21 23.91
C ALA A 79 2.53 -1.34 23.01
N SER A 80 1.25 -1.16 23.38
CA SER A 80 0.32 -0.33 22.64
C SER A 80 0.77 1.13 22.69
N VAL A 81 1.02 1.70 21.51
CA VAL A 81 1.44 3.09 21.40
C VAL A 81 0.20 3.97 21.32
N GLY A 82 0.09 4.88 22.29
CA GLY A 82 -0.98 5.87 22.31
C GLY A 82 -0.98 6.74 21.04
N VAL A 83 -2.16 7.22 20.66
CA VAL A 83 -2.35 8.08 19.48
C VAL A 83 -1.40 9.28 19.49
N ASP A 84 -1.10 9.87 20.65
CA ASP A 84 -0.23 11.04 20.77
C ASP A 84 1.26 10.73 20.53
N ALA A 85 1.68 9.49 20.78
CA ALA A 85 3.03 9.06 20.44
C ALA A 85 3.12 8.73 18.93
N LEU A 86 2.09 8.08 18.38
CA LEU A 86 2.00 7.82 16.93
C LEU A 86 1.92 9.11 16.12
N SER A 87 1.16 10.10 16.58
CA SER A 87 1.00 11.39 15.89
C SER A 87 2.33 12.13 15.80
N ARG A 88 3.09 12.19 16.90
CA ARG A 88 4.45 12.75 16.93
C ARG A 88 5.40 11.99 16.01
N ALA A 89 5.38 10.65 16.05
CA ALA A 89 6.25 9.83 15.20
C ALA A 89 5.95 10.01 13.70
N CYS A 90 4.69 10.26 13.34
CA CYS A 90 4.28 10.44 11.95
C CYS A 90 4.31 11.91 11.50
N GLY A 91 4.56 12.88 12.39
CA GLY A 91 4.44 14.31 12.09
C GLY A 91 3.01 14.74 11.75
N LEU A 92 2.00 14.10 12.35
CA LEU A 92 0.58 14.34 12.10
C LEU A 92 -0.10 14.91 13.36
N THR A 93 -1.29 15.50 13.18
CA THR A 93 -2.15 15.83 14.32
C THR A 93 -2.78 14.56 14.87
N ALA A 94 -3.11 14.54 16.17
CA ALA A 94 -3.78 13.39 16.79
C ALA A 94 -5.09 13.03 16.09
N MET A 95 -5.83 14.04 15.60
CA MET A 95 -7.06 13.82 14.83
C MET A 95 -6.77 13.14 13.49
N ALA A 96 -5.79 13.61 12.71
CA ALA A 96 -5.40 12.99 11.45
C ALA A 96 -4.91 11.55 11.67
N THR A 97 -4.11 11.30 12.71
CA THR A 97 -3.69 9.95 13.09
C THR A 97 -4.88 9.04 13.39
N ARG A 98 -5.89 9.52 14.13
CA ARG A 98 -7.13 8.73 14.38
C ARG A 98 -7.88 8.41 13.10
N VAL A 99 -8.02 9.37 12.18
CA VAL A 99 -8.68 9.14 10.89
C VAL A 99 -7.94 8.05 10.09
N HIS A 100 -6.61 8.12 10.00
CA HIS A 100 -5.84 7.10 9.29
C HIS A 100 -5.89 5.73 9.98
N LEU A 101 -5.82 5.67 11.32
CA LEU A 101 -5.99 4.41 12.05
C LEU A 101 -7.38 3.80 11.81
N HIS A 102 -8.43 4.63 11.82
CA HIS A 102 -9.78 4.18 11.53
C HIS A 102 -9.92 3.66 10.09
N ALA A 103 -9.34 4.37 9.11
CA ALA A 103 -9.32 3.93 7.72
C ALA A 103 -8.58 2.59 7.57
N LEU A 104 -7.42 2.43 8.21
CA LEU A 104 -6.65 1.18 8.19
C LEU A 104 -7.42 0.02 8.82
N CYS A 105 -8.18 0.26 9.88
CA CYS A 105 -9.08 -0.76 10.45
C CYS A 105 -10.23 -1.10 9.50
N ALA A 106 -10.88 -0.08 8.91
CA ALA A 106 -11.98 -0.28 7.97
C ALA A 106 -11.56 -1.04 6.71
N ASP A 107 -10.35 -0.76 6.21
CA ASP A 107 -9.75 -1.42 5.05
C ASP A 107 -9.14 -2.79 5.40
N GLY A 108 -9.25 -3.23 6.65
CA GLY A 108 -8.80 -4.54 7.10
C GLY A 108 -7.29 -4.72 7.21
N TRP A 109 -6.51 -3.63 7.30
CA TRP A 109 -5.07 -3.66 7.58
C TRP A 109 -4.77 -3.90 9.06
N MET A 110 -5.73 -3.67 9.94
CA MET A 110 -5.60 -3.86 11.38
C MET A 110 -6.94 -4.27 11.97
N GLN A 111 -6.89 -4.99 13.08
CA GLN A 111 -8.04 -5.26 13.91
C GLN A 111 -7.79 -4.75 15.32
N ARG A 112 -8.84 -4.14 15.89
CA ARG A 112 -8.86 -3.70 17.27
C ARG A 112 -9.68 -4.70 18.08
N THR A 113 -9.05 -5.34 19.04
CA THR A 113 -9.71 -6.30 19.93
C THR A 113 -9.67 -5.79 21.35
N GLU A 114 -10.82 -5.73 22.01
CA GLU A 114 -10.89 -5.41 23.43
C GLU A 114 -10.58 -6.66 24.25
N ILE A 115 -9.55 -6.60 25.10
CA ILE A 115 -9.15 -7.70 25.97
C ILE A 115 -9.69 -7.40 27.38
N GLY A 116 -10.56 -8.27 27.90
CA GLY A 116 -11.14 -8.16 29.24
C GLY A 116 -12.44 -7.34 29.28
N ARG A 117 -12.84 -6.86 30.47
CA ARG A 117 -14.04 -6.02 30.66
C ARG A 117 -13.84 -4.57 30.15
N GLY A 118 -13.35 -4.39 28.92
CA GLY A 118 -13.30 -3.11 28.21
C GLY A 118 -12.12 -2.17 28.52
N THR A 119 -11.17 -2.56 29.37
CA THR A 119 -10.09 -1.63 29.79
C THR A 119 -8.85 -1.65 28.89
N ARG A 120 -8.63 -2.73 28.14
CA ARG A 120 -7.40 -2.89 27.33
C ARG A 120 -7.75 -3.18 25.88
N VAL A 121 -6.99 -2.56 24.99
CA VAL A 121 -7.15 -2.68 23.55
C VAL A 121 -5.89 -3.35 23.01
N GLN A 122 -6.05 -4.52 22.42
CA GLN A 122 -5.06 -5.12 21.54
C GLN A 122 -5.24 -4.60 20.13
N ILE A 123 -4.14 -4.32 19.46
CA ILE A 123 -4.13 -4.10 18.02
C ILE A 123 -3.42 -5.30 17.40
N THR A 124 -4.04 -5.93 16.42
CA THR A 124 -3.45 -7.00 15.63
C THR A 124 -3.34 -6.53 14.20
N LEU A 125 -2.16 -6.65 13.61
CA LEU A 125 -1.97 -6.36 12.19
C LEU A 125 -2.62 -7.46 11.35
N THR A 126 -3.22 -7.07 10.23
CA THR A 126 -3.91 -8.00 9.35
C THR A 126 -3.38 -7.84 7.93
N LEU A 127 -3.22 -8.97 7.24
CA LEU A 127 -2.89 -8.98 5.81
C LEU A 127 -4.18 -9.13 5.01
N PRO A 128 -4.40 -8.28 3.99
CA PRO A 128 -5.58 -8.42 3.15
C PRO A 128 -5.53 -9.70 2.33
N ALA A 129 -6.71 -10.27 2.01
CA ALA A 129 -6.84 -11.58 1.35
C ALA A 129 -6.04 -11.67 0.05
N TRP A 130 -6.05 -10.61 -0.77
CA TRP A 130 -5.29 -10.56 -2.04
C TRP A 130 -3.77 -10.72 -1.87
N TYR A 131 -3.23 -10.48 -0.67
CA TYR A 131 -1.81 -10.67 -0.37
C TYR A 131 -1.49 -12.10 0.13
N GLN A 132 -2.50 -12.83 0.58
CA GLN A 132 -2.34 -14.22 1.07
C GLN A 132 -2.36 -15.22 -0.09
N ASP A 133 -3.03 -14.90 -1.20
CA ASP A 133 -3.20 -15.77 -2.38
C ASP A 133 -2.01 -15.80 -3.35
N THR A 134 -0.87 -15.23 -2.98
CA THR A 134 0.29 -15.21 -3.88
C THR A 134 1.18 -16.43 -3.57
N PRO A 135 1.27 -17.41 -4.49
CA PRO A 135 2.01 -18.67 -4.27
C PRO A 135 3.52 -18.48 -4.13
#